data_AF-A0A0E4CTI9-F1
#
_entry.id   AF-A0A0E4CTI9-F1
#
_cell.length_a   1.000
_cell.length_b   1.000
_cell.length_c   1.000
_cell.angle_alpha   90.00
_cell.angle_beta   90.00
_cell.angle_gamma   90.00
#
_symmetry.space_group_name_H-M   'P 1'
#
loop_
_entity.id
_entity.type
_entity.pdbx_description
1 polymer ?
#
loop_
_entity_poly.entity_id
_entity_poly.type
_entity_poly.pdbx_seq_one_letter_code
_entity_poly.pdbx_strand_id
1 'polypeptide(L)'
;MSNTHSTKKSTYSHLSASERGEMAAYLKMGKKPAEIARLLGRHRSTISREIKRGSVDQVQDKNGKRTYFSAYFADSGQRVYESNRQKCSYLKLNDCSAKFIEQLGYALKAKIRLHSVDSFVQTYKANHPEEVVPSTKTIYRYIKEGLLVIKPIDLPKMVSILLHPLQLIMVLNLVYSQTWKLLMFTLHIHILHMREVQMRTSMVSSENISLKETLLIH
;
A
#
# COMPACT_ATOMS: atom_id res chain seq x y z
N MET A 1 28.42 27.77 -1.16
CA MET A 1 27.33 27.47 -0.19
C MET A 1 27.12 25.97 -0.20
N SER A 2 27.41 25.27 0.90
CA SER A 2 27.27 23.81 0.99
C SER A 2 25.83 23.42 1.32
N ASN A 3 25.17 22.67 0.43
CA ASN A 3 23.85 22.09 0.70
C ASN A 3 24.00 20.83 1.55
N THR A 4 23.66 20.92 2.83
CA THR A 4 23.58 19.76 3.72
C THR A 4 22.25 19.05 3.49
N HIS A 5 22.26 17.95 2.73
CA HIS A 5 21.07 17.13 2.51
C HIS A 5 20.87 16.17 3.70
N SER A 6 19.79 16.37 4.45
CA SER A 6 19.38 15.45 5.53
C SER A 6 18.72 14.20 4.95
N THR A 7 19.24 13.02 5.29
CA THR A 7 18.77 11.70 4.83
C THR A 7 17.69 11.07 5.72
N LYS A 8 17.18 11.78 6.73
CA LYS A 8 16.09 11.27 7.57
C LYS A 8 14.78 11.25 6.78
N LYS A 9 14.20 10.06 6.57
CA LYS A 9 12.84 9.87 6.05
C LYS A 9 11.83 10.48 7.04
N SER A 10 11.52 11.76 6.89
CA SER A 10 10.29 12.33 7.44
C SER A 10 9.14 11.76 6.62
N THR A 11 8.35 10.86 7.21
CA THR A 11 7.08 10.47 6.62
C THR A 11 6.17 11.69 6.68
N TYR A 12 5.87 12.30 5.54
CA TYR A 12 4.93 13.40 5.44
C TYR A 12 3.57 12.93 5.98
N SER A 13 3.24 13.33 7.20
CA SER A 13 1.96 13.06 7.84
C SER A 13 1.27 14.36 8.19
N HIS A 14 -0.04 14.41 8.00
CA HIS A 14 -0.84 15.55 8.42
C HIS A 14 -0.86 15.66 9.95
N LEU A 15 -1.15 16.86 10.46
CA LEU A 15 -1.41 17.04 11.89
C LEU A 15 -2.72 16.33 12.23
N SER A 16 -2.71 15.55 13.31
CA SER A 16 -3.90 14.93 13.89
C SER A 16 -4.73 15.95 14.67
N ALA A 17 -5.97 15.60 14.99
CA ALA A 17 -6.81 16.43 15.87
C ALA A 17 -6.19 16.59 17.26
N SER A 18 -5.57 15.53 17.79
CA SER A 18 -4.85 15.56 19.07
C SER A 18 -3.67 16.52 19.04
N GLU A 19 -2.83 16.47 17.99
CA GLU A 19 -1.69 17.39 17.84
C GLU A 19 -2.15 18.86 17.74
N ARG A 20 -3.30 19.12 17.12
CA ARG A 20 -3.91 20.46 17.09
C ARG A 20 -4.36 20.91 18.48
N GLY A 21 -4.95 20.01 19.27
CA GLY A 21 -5.33 20.26 20.66
C GLY A 21 -4.13 20.56 21.55
N GLU A 22 -3.07 19.75 21.44
CA GLU A 22 -1.79 19.99 22.15
C GLU A 22 -1.19 21.34 21.76
N MET A 23 -1.20 21.67 20.46
CA MET A 23 -0.73 22.97 19.99
C MET A 23 -1.52 24.14 20.59
N ALA A 24 -2.85 24.02 20.72
CA ALA A 24 -3.67 25.03 21.38
C ALA A 24 -3.30 25.17 22.87
N ALA A 25 -3.06 24.06 23.57
CA ALA A 25 -2.59 24.08 24.96
C ALA A 25 -1.22 24.76 25.09
N TYR A 26 -0.26 24.45 24.21
CA TYR A 26 1.06 25.09 24.21
C TYR A 26 1.01 26.59 23.92
N LEU A 27 0.14 27.03 23.03
CA LEU A 27 -0.07 28.46 22.78
C LEU A 27 -0.67 29.16 24.00
N LYS A 28 -1.60 28.52 24.71
CA LYS A 28 -2.15 29.02 25.98
C LYS A 28 -1.08 29.13 27.08
N MET A 29 -0.11 28.22 27.07
CA MET A 29 1.10 28.27 27.92
C MET A 29 2.15 29.29 27.46
N GLY A 30 1.90 30.07 26.39
CA GLY A 30 2.82 31.09 25.89
C GLY A 30 4.04 30.55 25.13
N LYS A 31 4.03 29.28 24.69
CA LYS A 31 5.15 28.69 23.96
C LYS A 31 5.26 29.23 22.54
N LYS A 32 6.51 29.46 22.10
CA LYS A 32 6.78 29.95 20.73
C LYS A 32 6.61 28.81 19.71
N PRO A 33 6.23 29.09 18.44
CA PRO A 33 6.06 28.06 17.41
C PRO A 33 7.28 27.14 17.20
N ALA A 34 8.49 27.65 17.43
CA ALA A 34 9.71 26.85 17.35
C ALA A 34 9.84 25.81 18.48
N GLU A 35 9.34 26.13 19.68
CA GLU A 35 9.32 25.20 20.82
C GLU A 35 8.25 24.13 20.60
N ILE A 36 7.06 24.54 20.19
CA ILE A 36 5.96 23.64 19.83
C ILE A 36 6.40 22.62 18.77
N ALA A 37 7.13 23.09 17.75
CA ALA A 37 7.68 22.23 16.71
C ALA A 37 8.59 21.14 17.28
N ARG A 38 9.45 21.47 18.25
CA ARG A 38 10.32 20.48 18.92
C ARG A 38 9.52 19.50 19.77
N LEU A 39 8.51 19.98 20.51
CA LEU A 39 7.66 19.16 21.37
C LEU A 39 6.84 18.15 20.56
N LEU A 40 6.24 18.58 19.45
CA LEU A 40 5.44 17.72 18.57
C LEU A 40 6.28 16.91 17.57
N GLY A 41 7.59 17.09 17.53
CA GLY A 41 8.45 16.47 16.51
C GLY A 41 8.11 16.91 15.08
N ARG A 42 7.54 18.10 14.90
CA ARG A 42 7.13 18.65 13.60
C ARG A 42 8.06 19.74 13.13
N HIS A 43 8.04 20.02 11.82
CA HIS A 43 8.80 21.14 11.28
C HIS A 43 8.16 22.48 11.67
N ARG A 44 8.98 23.49 12.00
CA ARG A 44 8.52 24.84 12.39
C ARG A 44 7.52 25.46 11.41
N SER A 45 7.72 25.23 10.10
CA SER A 45 6.82 25.77 9.08
C SER A 45 5.45 25.11 9.07
N THR A 46 5.34 23.84 9.49
CA THR A 46 4.06 23.14 9.64
C THR A 46 3.24 23.81 10.75
N ILE A 47 3.87 24.05 11.90
CA ILE A 47 3.25 24.74 13.04
C ILE A 47 2.81 26.15 12.66
N SER A 48 3.70 26.96 12.05
CA SER A 48 3.34 28.32 11.65
C SER A 48 2.19 28.38 10.64
N ARG A 49 2.16 27.45 9.67
CA ARG A 49 1.07 27.37 8.68
C ARG A 49 -0.24 26.93 9.32
N GLU A 50 -0.20 25.98 10.24
CA GLU A 50 -1.39 25.53 10.96
C GLU A 50 -1.95 26.67 11.81
N ILE A 51 -1.12 27.39 12.57
CA ILE A 51 -1.55 28.57 13.35
C ILE A 51 -2.22 29.59 12.43
N LYS A 52 -1.58 29.95 11.31
CA LYS A 52 -2.15 30.90 10.35
C LYS A 52 -3.51 30.45 9.81
N ARG A 53 -3.74 29.14 9.62
CA ARG A 53 -4.99 28.60 9.09
C ARG A 53 -6.10 28.47 10.13
N GLY A 54 -5.75 28.12 11.37
CA GLY A 54 -6.70 27.89 12.47
C GLY A 54 -6.91 29.10 13.38
N SER A 55 -6.20 30.20 13.17
CA SER A 55 -6.46 31.46 13.88
C SER A 55 -7.73 32.14 13.37
N VAL A 56 -8.53 32.62 14.32
CA VAL A 56 -9.78 33.34 14.08
C VAL A 56 -9.72 34.67 14.81
N ASP A 57 -10.22 35.72 14.19
CA ASP A 57 -10.32 37.04 14.82
C ASP A 57 -11.45 37.03 15.86
N GLN A 58 -11.10 37.43 17.08
CA GLN A 58 -11.97 37.47 18.24
C GLN A 58 -12.09 38.90 18.74
N VAL A 59 -13.23 39.19 19.36
CA VAL A 59 -13.50 40.47 19.99
C VAL A 59 -13.60 40.26 21.49
N GLN A 60 -12.83 41.02 22.25
CA GLN A 60 -12.93 41.07 23.69
C GLN A 60 -13.36 42.47 24.13
N ASP A 61 -14.53 42.54 24.77
CA ASP A 61 -15.04 43.77 25.36
C ASP A 61 -14.54 43.86 26.80
N LYS A 62 -13.73 44.88 27.09
CA LYS A 62 -13.31 45.22 28.45
C LYS A 62 -13.79 46.64 28.75
N ASN A 63 -14.67 46.79 29.75
CA ASN A 63 -15.20 48.08 30.21
C ASN A 63 -15.73 48.96 29.06
N GLY A 64 -16.49 48.38 28.12
CA GLY A 64 -17.06 49.10 26.97
C GLY A 64 -16.10 49.34 25.79
N LYS A 65 -14.81 48.97 25.91
CA LYS A 65 -13.84 49.05 24.82
C LYS A 65 -13.67 47.69 24.14
N ARG A 66 -14.02 47.63 22.86
CA ARG A 66 -13.82 46.44 22.01
C ARG A 66 -12.36 46.32 21.59
N THR A 67 -11.76 45.16 21.82
CA THR A 67 -10.38 44.86 21.39
C THR A 67 -10.38 43.65 20.46
N TYR A 68 -9.79 43.80 19.29
CA TYR A 68 -9.68 42.73 18.29
C TYR A 68 -8.34 42.03 18.42
N PHE A 69 -8.34 40.70 18.43
CA PHE A 69 -7.12 39.91 18.42
C PHE A 69 -7.34 38.57 17.74
N SER A 70 -6.28 38.02 17.15
CA SER A 70 -6.35 36.72 16.47
C SER A 70 -5.94 35.62 17.44
N ALA A 71 -6.81 34.62 17.64
CA ALA A 71 -6.58 33.50 18.53
C ALA A 71 -6.66 32.18 17.77
N TYR A 72 -5.72 31.27 18.05
CA TYR A 72 -5.72 29.93 17.45
C TYR A 72 -6.71 29.02 18.16
N PHE A 73 -7.55 28.33 17.39
CA PHE A 73 -8.45 27.29 17.88
C PHE A 73 -8.21 25.99 17.13
N ALA A 74 -8.02 24.88 17.87
CA ALA A 74 -7.81 23.56 17.28
C ALA A 74 -8.97 23.14 16.36
N ASP A 75 -10.21 23.40 16.80
CA ASP A 75 -11.43 23.07 16.03
C ASP A 75 -11.54 23.85 14.72
N SER A 76 -11.10 25.12 14.72
CA SER A 76 -11.03 25.93 13.51
C SER A 76 -10.00 25.37 12.53
N GLY A 77 -8.79 25.05 13.02
CA GLY A 77 -7.75 24.40 12.23
C GLY A 77 -8.21 23.06 11.63
N GLN A 78 -8.92 22.26 12.41
CA GLN A 78 -9.51 21.00 11.98
C GLN A 78 -10.57 21.21 10.88
N ARG A 79 -11.51 22.14 11.08
CA ARG A 79 -12.56 22.48 10.11
C ARG A 79 -11.98 22.97 8.78
N VAL A 80 -10.96 23.82 8.83
CA VAL A 80 -10.25 24.31 7.62
C VAL A 80 -9.52 23.16 6.94
N TYR A 81 -8.94 22.22 7.68
CA TYR A 81 -8.32 21.03 7.10
C TYR A 81 -9.35 20.15 6.38
N GLU A 82 -10.48 19.86 7.02
CA GLU A 82 -11.55 19.00 6.47
C GLU A 82 -12.20 19.60 5.23
N SER A 83 -12.55 20.89 5.26
CA SER A 83 -13.13 21.58 4.10
C SER A 83 -12.18 21.61 2.90
N ASN A 84 -10.88 21.82 3.14
CA ASN A 84 -9.88 21.71 2.08
C ASN A 84 -9.74 20.26 1.59
N ARG A 85 -9.84 19.28 2.49
CA ARG A 85 -9.72 17.87 2.13
C ARG A 85 -10.90 17.39 1.29
N GLN A 86 -12.11 17.87 1.57
CA GLN A 86 -13.31 17.60 0.78
C GLN A 86 -13.17 18.13 -0.65
N LYS A 87 -12.57 19.31 -0.83
CA LYS A 87 -12.26 19.87 -2.16
C LYS A 87 -11.18 19.07 -2.90
N CYS A 88 -10.30 18.39 -2.17
CA CYS A 88 -9.24 17.55 -2.72
C CYS A 88 -9.68 16.09 -2.92
N SER A 89 -10.82 15.87 -3.57
CA SER A 89 -11.27 14.53 -3.98
C SER A 89 -11.03 14.29 -5.46
N TYR A 90 -10.88 13.02 -5.84
CA TYR A 90 -11.02 12.61 -7.24
C TYR A 90 -12.50 12.53 -7.60
N LEU A 91 -12.83 12.75 -8.87
CA LEU A 91 -14.17 12.56 -9.43
C LEU A 91 -14.73 11.20 -8.98
N LYS A 92 -15.96 11.13 -8.49
CA LYS A 92 -16.58 9.86 -8.09
C LYS A 92 -17.22 9.18 -9.30
N LEU A 93 -17.34 7.86 -9.24
CA LEU A 93 -17.87 7.09 -10.36
C LEU A 93 -19.32 7.51 -10.69
N ASN A 94 -20.11 7.81 -9.67
CA ASN A 94 -21.49 8.27 -9.81
C ASN A 94 -21.61 9.65 -10.47
N ASP A 95 -20.54 10.46 -10.44
CA ASP A 95 -20.50 11.77 -11.08
C ASP A 95 -19.99 11.68 -12.54
N CYS A 96 -19.56 10.50 -12.99
CA CYS A 96 -19.10 10.27 -14.36
C CYS A 96 -20.30 10.02 -15.29
N SER A 97 -20.16 10.39 -16.56
CA SER A 97 -21.14 10.03 -17.58
C SER A 97 -21.34 8.51 -17.66
N ALA A 98 -22.59 8.05 -17.50
CA ALA A 98 -22.94 6.63 -17.61
C ALA A 98 -22.61 6.07 -19.01
N LYS A 99 -22.86 6.88 -20.05
CA LYS A 99 -22.53 6.55 -21.45
C LYS A 99 -21.03 6.30 -21.60
N PHE A 100 -20.20 7.16 -21.01
CA PHE A 100 -18.75 6.99 -21.04
C PHE A 100 -18.32 5.67 -20.39
N ILE A 101 -18.88 5.31 -19.23
CA ILE A 101 -18.53 4.08 -18.52
C ILE A 101 -18.92 2.83 -19.32
N GLU A 102 -20.11 2.85 -19.93
CA GLU A 102 -20.57 1.76 -20.80
C GLU A 102 -19.66 1.59 -22.01
N GLN A 103 -19.40 2.68 -22.75
CA GLN A 103 -18.56 2.67 -23.96
C GLN A 103 -17.12 2.27 -23.64
N LEU A 104 -16.57 2.72 -22.51
CA LEU A 104 -15.26 2.30 -22.01
C LEU A 104 -15.21 0.78 -21.80
N GLY A 105 -16.26 0.19 -21.24
CA GLY A 105 -16.39 -1.25 -21.05
C GLY A 105 -16.33 -2.02 -22.37
N TYR A 106 -17.12 -1.60 -23.35
CA TYR A 106 -17.13 -2.23 -24.68
C TYR A 106 -15.80 -2.08 -25.41
N ALA A 107 -15.23 -0.87 -25.44
CA ALA A 107 -13.99 -0.59 -26.15
C ALA A 107 -12.79 -1.38 -25.59
N LEU A 108 -12.76 -1.60 -24.28
CA LEU A 108 -11.64 -2.28 -23.62
C LEU A 108 -11.79 -3.81 -23.56
N LYS A 109 -13.01 -4.34 -23.69
CA LYS A 109 -13.28 -5.79 -23.77
C LYS A 109 -13.46 -6.32 -25.20
N ALA A 110 -13.34 -5.45 -26.21
CA ALA A 110 -13.41 -5.85 -27.60
C ALA A 110 -12.36 -6.93 -27.92
N LYS A 111 -12.74 -7.92 -28.74
CA LYS A 111 -11.87 -9.03 -29.17
C LYS A 111 -10.58 -8.53 -29.81
N ILE A 112 -10.68 -7.48 -30.63
CA ILE A 112 -9.54 -6.72 -31.13
C ILE A 112 -9.59 -5.36 -30.44
N ARG A 113 -8.60 -5.08 -29.61
CA ARG A 113 -8.54 -3.87 -28.82
C ARG A 113 -7.83 -2.76 -29.59
N LEU A 114 -8.58 -1.75 -30.03
CA LEU A 114 -8.04 -0.59 -30.76
C LEU A 114 -7.48 0.50 -29.83
N HIS A 115 -8.07 0.66 -28.64
CA HIS A 115 -7.70 1.76 -27.74
C HIS A 115 -7.04 1.29 -26.45
N SER A 116 -5.99 2.00 -26.03
CA SER A 116 -5.54 2.01 -24.64
C SER A 116 -6.53 2.78 -23.77
N VAL A 117 -6.48 2.63 -22.44
CA VAL A 117 -7.30 3.44 -21.52
C VAL A 117 -7.08 4.94 -21.77
N ASP A 118 -5.83 5.33 -21.99
CA ASP A 118 -5.46 6.72 -22.19
C ASP A 118 -5.99 7.26 -23.53
N SER A 119 -5.72 6.53 -24.61
CA SER A 119 -6.19 6.88 -25.96
C SER A 119 -7.72 6.99 -26.01
N PHE A 120 -8.44 6.08 -25.35
CA PHE A 120 -9.90 6.12 -25.27
C PHE A 120 -10.39 7.37 -24.50
N VAL A 121 -9.82 7.64 -23.31
CA VAL A 121 -10.22 8.80 -22.51
C VAL A 121 -10.01 10.11 -23.29
N GLN A 122 -8.89 10.26 -24.00
CA GLN A 122 -8.62 11.47 -24.77
C GLN A 122 -9.54 11.63 -25.98
N THR A 123 -9.73 10.55 -26.76
CA THR A 123 -10.61 10.57 -27.93
C THR A 123 -12.07 10.81 -27.54
N TYR A 124 -12.54 10.17 -26.47
CA TYR A 124 -13.90 10.39 -25.97
C TYR A 124 -14.11 11.84 -25.52
N LYS A 125 -13.16 12.40 -24.76
CA LYS A 125 -13.21 13.81 -24.31
C LYS A 125 -13.23 14.80 -25.46
N ALA A 126 -12.46 14.54 -26.52
CA ALA A 126 -12.45 15.39 -27.71
C ALA A 126 -13.81 15.39 -28.42
N ASN A 127 -14.50 14.24 -28.42
CA ASN A 127 -15.80 14.08 -29.08
C ASN A 127 -17.00 14.51 -28.21
N HIS A 128 -16.86 14.56 -26.88
CA HIS A 128 -17.93 14.87 -25.93
C HIS A 128 -17.43 15.87 -24.86
N PRO A 129 -17.12 17.13 -25.24
CA PRO A 129 -16.55 18.13 -24.33
C PRO A 129 -17.48 18.53 -23.18
N GLU A 130 -18.79 18.34 -23.32
CA GLU A 130 -19.82 18.63 -22.31
C GLU A 130 -19.99 17.52 -21.26
N GLU A 131 -19.49 16.32 -21.53
CA GLU A 131 -19.63 15.20 -20.61
C GLU A 131 -18.57 15.19 -19.52
N VAL A 132 -18.97 14.78 -18.31
CA VAL A 132 -18.06 14.64 -17.18
C VAL A 132 -17.25 13.35 -17.32
N VAL A 133 -16.04 13.47 -17.86
CA VAL A 133 -15.15 12.34 -18.12
C VAL A 133 -13.95 12.32 -17.16
N PRO A 134 -13.72 11.23 -16.42
CA PRO A 134 -12.59 11.08 -15.50
C PRO A 134 -11.22 11.16 -16.20
N SER A 135 -10.17 11.40 -15.42
CA SER A 135 -8.79 11.29 -15.90
C SER A 135 -8.39 9.82 -16.11
N THR A 136 -7.42 9.55 -16.98
CA THR A 136 -6.84 8.20 -17.17
C THR A 136 -6.41 7.57 -15.84
N LYS A 137 -5.80 8.36 -14.95
CA LYS A 137 -5.38 7.91 -13.62
C LYS A 137 -6.56 7.51 -12.74
N THR A 138 -7.68 8.23 -12.83
CA THR A 138 -8.91 7.92 -12.12
C THR A 138 -9.50 6.59 -12.62
N ILE A 139 -9.45 6.32 -13.92
CA ILE A 139 -9.90 5.04 -14.48
C ILE A 139 -9.08 3.87 -13.94
N TYR A 140 -7.75 3.95 -13.99
CA TYR A 140 -6.89 2.89 -13.42
C TYR A 140 -7.16 2.65 -11.94
N ARG A 141 -7.53 3.69 -11.18
CA ARG A 141 -7.96 3.57 -9.78
C ARG A 141 -9.27 2.79 -9.67
N TYR A 142 -10.29 3.13 -10.44
CA TYR A 142 -11.57 2.42 -10.40
C TYR A 142 -11.42 0.94 -10.76
N ILE A 143 -10.58 0.62 -11.75
CA ILE A 143 -10.27 -0.77 -12.12
C ILE A 143 -9.57 -1.51 -10.97
N LYS A 144 -8.60 -0.86 -10.31
CA LYS A 144 -7.89 -1.44 -9.16
C LYS A 144 -8.84 -1.68 -7.98
N GLU A 145 -9.77 -0.77 -7.75
CA GLU A 145 -10.79 -0.86 -6.70
C GLU A 145 -11.95 -1.80 -7.06
N GLY A 146 -11.99 -2.35 -8.29
CA GLY A 146 -13.04 -3.26 -8.74
C GLY A 146 -14.39 -2.58 -9.01
N LEU A 147 -14.40 -1.26 -9.17
CA LEU A 147 -15.62 -0.46 -9.39
C LEU A 147 -16.12 -0.52 -10.85
N LEU A 148 -15.29 -0.97 -11.78
CA LEU A 148 -15.66 -1.16 -13.18
C LEU A 148 -15.77 -2.64 -13.51
N VAL A 149 -16.51 -2.94 -14.58
CA VAL A 149 -16.63 -4.27 -15.17
C VAL A 149 -15.29 -4.80 -15.71
N ILE A 150 -14.34 -3.90 -15.99
CA ILE A 150 -12.97 -4.19 -16.44
C ILE A 150 -12.11 -4.52 -15.23
N LYS A 151 -11.37 -5.63 -15.30
CA LYS A 151 -10.45 -6.09 -14.25
C LYS A 151 -9.01 -5.71 -14.59
N PRO A 152 -8.10 -5.63 -13.60
CA PRO A 152 -6.67 -5.40 -13.87
C PRO A 152 -6.05 -6.40 -14.86
N ILE A 153 -6.54 -7.65 -14.88
CA ILE A 153 -6.10 -8.70 -15.80
C ILE A 153 -6.40 -8.40 -17.28
N ASP A 154 -7.41 -7.58 -17.55
CA ASP A 154 -7.82 -7.21 -18.91
C ASP A 154 -6.88 -6.15 -19.53
N LEU A 155 -5.92 -5.65 -18.75
CA LEU A 155 -5.05 -4.53 -19.10
C LEU A 155 -3.57 -4.94 -19.01
N PRO A 156 -2.85 -5.06 -20.14
CA PRO A 156 -1.44 -5.47 -20.14
C PRO A 156 -0.56 -4.62 -19.22
N LYS A 157 -0.82 -3.30 -19.16
CA LYS A 157 -0.09 -2.36 -18.31
C LYS A 157 -0.26 -2.64 -16.81
N MET A 158 -1.43 -3.08 -16.37
CA MET A 158 -1.67 -3.37 -14.95
C MET A 158 -1.16 -4.75 -14.58
N VAL A 159 -1.28 -5.73 -15.49
CA VAL A 159 -0.71 -7.06 -15.33
C VAL A 159 0.81 -7.00 -15.13
N SER A 160 1.53 -6.23 -15.95
CA SER A 160 2.99 -6.06 -15.81
C SER A 160 3.41 -5.54 -14.43
N ILE A 161 2.65 -4.60 -13.85
CA ILE A 161 2.94 -4.03 -12.53
C ILE A 161 2.66 -5.04 -11.40
N LEU A 162 1.59 -5.84 -11.53
CA LEU A 162 1.19 -6.84 -10.54
C LEU A 162 2.06 -8.11 -10.57
N LEU A 163 2.59 -8.45 -11.75
CA LEU A 163 3.46 -9.60 -11.95
C LEU A 163 4.88 -9.38 -11.42
N HIS A 164 5.35 -8.15 -11.28
CA HIS A 164 6.72 -7.89 -10.81
C HIS A 164 7.04 -8.49 -9.42
N PRO A 165 6.15 -8.46 -8.40
CA PRO A 165 6.37 -9.20 -7.15
C PRO A 165 5.91 -10.66 -7.19
N LEU A 166 4.83 -10.99 -7.92
CA LEU A 166 4.27 -12.35 -7.95
C LEU A 166 5.08 -13.32 -8.82
N GLN A 167 5.72 -12.86 -9.90
CA GLN A 167 6.65 -13.68 -10.69
C GLN A 167 7.83 -14.14 -9.85
N LEU A 168 8.37 -13.28 -8.99
CA LEU A 168 9.46 -13.65 -8.09
C LEU A 168 9.02 -14.75 -7.11
N ILE A 169 7.82 -14.59 -6.51
CA ILE A 169 7.24 -15.57 -5.58
C ILE A 169 6.89 -16.89 -6.30
N MET A 170 6.33 -16.84 -7.50
CA MET A 170 6.00 -18.04 -8.29
C MET A 170 7.26 -18.80 -8.71
N VAL A 171 8.30 -18.09 -9.15
CA VAL A 171 9.60 -18.69 -9.50
C VAL A 171 10.27 -19.29 -8.26
N LEU A 172 10.28 -18.58 -7.12
CA LEU A 172 10.79 -19.11 -5.85
C LEU A 172 10.02 -20.36 -5.39
N ASN A 173 8.69 -20.35 -5.44
CA ASN A 173 7.87 -21.51 -5.05
C ASN A 173 8.05 -22.70 -5.99
N LEU A 174 8.20 -22.47 -7.29
CA LEU A 174 8.45 -23.53 -8.26
C LEU A 174 9.83 -24.16 -8.05
N VAL A 175 10.88 -23.33 -7.88
CA VAL A 175 12.24 -23.80 -7.58
C VAL A 175 12.25 -24.56 -6.26
N TYR A 176 11.62 -24.03 -5.20
CA TYR A 176 11.53 -24.68 -3.90
C TYR A 176 10.78 -26.02 -3.95
N SER A 177 9.68 -26.11 -4.73
CA SER A 177 8.94 -27.36 -4.91
C SER A 177 9.76 -28.43 -5.63
N GLN A 178 10.51 -28.05 -6.66
CA GLN A 178 11.33 -29.00 -7.41
C GLN A 178 12.53 -29.51 -6.61
N THR A 179 13.20 -28.62 -5.84
CA THR A 179 14.34 -29.03 -5.00
C THR A 179 13.89 -29.92 -3.84
N TRP A 180 12.72 -29.68 -3.24
CA TRP A 180 12.18 -30.56 -2.20
C TRP A 180 11.81 -31.96 -2.70
N LYS A 181 11.23 -32.06 -3.91
CA LYS A 181 10.93 -33.36 -4.53
C LYS A 181 12.20 -34.17 -4.77
N LEU A 182 13.25 -33.52 -5.26
CA LEU A 182 14.57 -34.14 -5.45
C LEU A 182 15.17 -34.60 -4.12
N LEU A 183 15.14 -33.77 -3.08
CA LEU A 183 15.65 -34.11 -1.75
C LEU A 183 14.89 -35.29 -1.11
N MET A 184 13.57 -35.33 -1.25
CA MET A 184 12.76 -36.41 -0.69
C MET A 184 12.95 -37.72 -1.45
N PHE A 185 13.13 -37.65 -2.78
CA PHE A 185 13.45 -38.82 -3.58
C PHE A 185 14.83 -39.41 -3.20
N THR A 186 15.86 -38.57 -3.05
CA THR A 186 17.19 -39.05 -2.65
C THR A 186 17.20 -39.64 -1.23
N LEU A 187 16.46 -39.02 -0.28
CA LEU A 187 16.31 -39.56 1.07
C LEU A 187 15.60 -40.92 1.07
N HIS A 188 14.55 -41.09 0.25
CA HIS A 188 13.84 -42.36 0.14
C HIS A 188 14.73 -43.49 -0.41
N ILE A 189 15.50 -43.21 -1.46
CA ILE A 189 16.47 -44.17 -2.02
C ILE A 189 17.51 -44.55 -0.96
N HIS A 190 18.01 -43.58 -0.18
CA HIS A 190 18.97 -43.86 0.89
C HIS A 190 18.38 -44.74 1.99
N ILE A 191 17.13 -44.50 2.39
CA ILE A 191 16.42 -45.33 3.39
C ILE A 191 16.20 -46.76 2.88
N LEU A 192 15.82 -46.93 1.61
CA LEU A 192 15.65 -48.26 1.01
C LEU A 192 16.98 -49.02 0.97
N HIS A 193 18.06 -48.34 0.56
CA HIS A 193 19.40 -48.92 0.57
C HIS A 193 19.83 -49.34 1.98
N MET A 194 19.59 -48.50 2.99
CA MET A 194 19.88 -48.85 4.39
C MET A 194 19.07 -50.06 4.88
N ARG A 195 17.80 -50.20 4.49
CA ARG A 195 16.98 -51.39 4.81
C ARG A 195 17.49 -52.64 4.12
N GLU A 196 17.92 -52.53 2.86
CA GLU A 196 18.46 -53.66 2.11
C GLU A 196 19.79 -54.14 2.74
N VAL A 197 20.66 -53.21 3.14
CA VAL A 197 21.89 -53.53 3.86
C VAL A 197 21.59 -54.20 5.19
N GLN A 198 20.61 -53.71 5.96
CA GLN A 198 20.20 -54.31 7.24
C GLN A 198 19.64 -55.73 7.06
N MET A 199 18.87 -55.98 6.00
CA MET A 199 18.36 -57.32 5.68
C MET A 199 19.49 -58.27 5.28
N ARG A 200 20.47 -57.81 4.50
CA ARG A 200 21.64 -58.63 4.14
C ARG A 200 22.49 -58.98 5.36
N THR A 201 22.70 -58.04 6.29
CA THR A 201 23.47 -58.33 7.52
C THR A 201 22.72 -59.25 8.47
N SER A 202 21.39 -59.15 8.57
CA SER A 202 20.59 -60.06 9.41
C SER A 202 20.54 -61.48 8.85
N MET A 203 20.45 -61.66 7.53
CA MET A 203 20.51 -62.98 6.90
C MET A 203 21.88 -63.65 7.12
N VAL A 204 22.98 -62.91 6.92
CA VAL A 204 24.34 -63.41 7.20
C VAL A 204 24.52 -63.76 8.69
N SER A 205 23.91 -62.99 9.60
CA SER A 205 23.95 -63.34 11.03
C SER A 205 23.14 -64.61 11.33
N SER A 206 21.99 -64.82 10.69
CA SER A 206 21.16 -66.01 10.90
C SER A 206 21.78 -67.29 10.34
N GLU A 207 22.43 -67.21 9.18
CA GLU A 207 23.19 -68.33 8.59
C GLU A 207 24.39 -68.70 9.48
N ASN A 208 25.10 -67.72 10.02
CA ASN A 208 26.20 -67.96 10.95
C ASN A 208 25.76 -68.56 12.30
N ILE A 209 24.54 -68.27 12.76
CA ILE A 209 23.97 -68.90 13.98
C ILE A 209 23.59 -70.35 13.68
N SER A 210 22.91 -70.60 12.55
CA SER A 210 22.52 -71.95 12.12
C SER A 210 23.73 -72.87 11.96
N LEU A 211 24.80 -72.41 11.30
CA LEU A 211 26.04 -73.18 11.13
C LEU A 211 26.75 -73.47 12.46
N LYS A 212 26.67 -72.56 13.44
CA LYS A 212 27.22 -72.79 14.79
C LYS A 212 26.40 -73.81 15.58
N GLU A 213 25.07 -73.79 15.46
CA GLU A 213 24.20 -74.81 16.08
C GLU A 213 24.41 -76.19 15.46
N THR A 214 24.68 -76.28 14.15
CA THR A 214 24.96 -77.57 13.50
C THR A 214 26.30 -78.18 13.92
N LEU A 215 27.30 -77.34 14.22
CA LEU A 215 28.64 -77.78 14.66
C LEU A 215 28.73 -78.13 16.16
N LEU A 216 27.73 -77.78 16.98
CA LEU A 216 27.67 -78.07 18.41
C LEU A 216 26.97 -79.41 18.74
N ILE A 217 26.42 -80.10 17.74
CA ILE A 217 25.68 -81.38 17.88
C ILE A 217 26.57 -82.60 17.54
N HIS A 218 27.88 -82.41 17.36
CA HIS A 218 28.88 -83.47 17.19
C HIS A 218 29.97 -83.39 18.26
#